data_AF-A0A382DWC6-F1
#
_entry.id   AF-A0A382DWC6-F1
#
_cell.length_a   1.000
_cell.length_b   1.000
_cell.length_c   1.000
_cell.angle_alpha   90.00
_cell.angle_beta   90.00
_cell.angle_gamma   90.00
#
_symmetry.space_group_name_H-M   'P 1'
#
loop_
_entity.id
_entity.type
_entity.pdbx_description
1 polymer ?
#
loop_
_entity_poly.entity_id
_entity_poly.type
_entity_poly.pdbx_seq_one_letter_code
_entity_poly.pdbx_strand_id
1 'polypeptide(L)'
;MTLNVILLALGIAAISLLMLFAHQLENRMMRNAAGIDMVVGAKGSPIQLILSSLYHLDVPTGNIPLAEAESLAADPRVKSVMPLALGDSFRGFRIVGTSHSYVDHYGGDILAGTLWDVTMEVTLGAVAARDLGLVVGDQFIPNHGLANAASNHSDHRYRIVGVLKPTGTVVDRLILTSVESVWVVHGYNPMNEMQIENHADEHNTVEDHEGSEEKETTYEITALLVKFRSPIALVSLPRFINARTSMQAALPGYEISRLMKLVGFGVDGFRAFAGVLVVSAALGIFTTLYNALSERRYDIAVFRALGASQGR
;
A
#
# COMPACT_ATOMS: atom_id res chain seq x y z
N MET A 1 -10.44 -44.23 13.58
CA MET A 1 -10.95 -43.11 14.40
C MET A 1 -9.97 -41.94 14.46
N THR A 2 -8.70 -42.16 14.86
CA THR A 2 -7.65 -41.13 14.94
C THR A 2 -7.48 -40.32 13.66
N LEU A 3 -7.40 -40.97 12.49
CA LEU A 3 -7.27 -40.30 11.19
C LEU A 3 -8.44 -39.33 10.90
N ASN A 4 -9.68 -39.73 11.17
CA ASN A 4 -10.85 -38.89 10.92
C ASN A 4 -10.91 -37.70 11.89
N VAL A 5 -10.48 -37.89 13.15
CA VAL A 5 -10.37 -36.80 14.12
C VAL A 5 -9.32 -35.79 13.68
N ILE A 6 -8.17 -36.25 13.15
CA ILE A 6 -7.12 -35.37 12.60
C ILE A 6 -7.64 -34.60 11.39
N LEU A 7 -8.34 -35.26 10.46
CA LEU A 7 -8.93 -34.61 9.28
C LEU A 7 -9.96 -33.55 9.67
N LEU A 8 -10.81 -33.84 10.65
CA LEU A 8 -11.79 -32.89 11.18
C LEU A 8 -11.09 -31.68 11.80
N ALA A 9 -10.09 -31.91 12.66
CA ALA A 9 -9.32 -30.85 13.31
C ALA A 9 -8.60 -29.97 12.27
N LEU A 10 -7.98 -30.57 11.25
CA LEU A 10 -7.31 -29.85 10.18
C LEU A 10 -8.28 -29.00 9.35
N GLY A 11 -9.46 -29.54 9.01
CA GLY A 11 -10.48 -28.81 8.27
C GLY A 11 -10.98 -27.57 9.03
N ILE A 12 -11.29 -27.72 10.33
CA ILE A 12 -11.72 -26.60 11.18
C ILE A 12 -10.58 -25.59 11.37
N ALA A 13 -9.36 -26.06 11.60
CA ALA A 13 -8.19 -25.20 11.77
C ALA A 13 -7.89 -24.38 10.50
N ALA A 14 -7.97 -25.00 9.32
CA ALA A 14 -7.76 -24.33 8.05
C ALA A 14 -8.80 -23.23 7.80
N ILE A 15 -10.09 -23.51 8.04
CA ILE A 15 -11.16 -22.51 7.93
C ILE A 15 -10.89 -21.34 8.87
N SER A 16 -10.60 -21.64 10.14
CA SER A 16 -10.37 -20.63 11.17
C SER A 16 -9.16 -19.76 10.83
N LEU A 17 -8.06 -20.37 10.40
CA LEU A 17 -6.85 -19.68 9.98
C LEU A 17 -7.10 -18.74 8.79
N LEU A 18 -7.82 -19.20 7.77
CA LEU A 18 -8.17 -18.39 6.60
C LEU A 18 -9.04 -17.19 6.98
N MET A 19 -10.04 -17.38 7.87
CA MET A 19 -10.86 -16.27 8.35
C MET A 19 -10.05 -15.24 9.14
N LEU A 20 -9.19 -15.71 10.04
CA LEU A 20 -8.32 -14.84 10.83
C LEU A 20 -7.35 -14.06 9.93
N PHE A 21 -6.75 -14.73 8.95
CA PHE A 21 -5.84 -14.08 8.00
C PHE A 21 -6.55 -13.00 7.19
N ALA A 22 -7.71 -13.29 6.60
CA ALA A 22 -8.48 -12.32 5.82
C ALA A 22 -8.87 -11.10 6.66
N HIS A 23 -9.35 -11.32 7.88
CA HIS A 23 -9.73 -10.23 8.79
C HIS A 23 -8.52 -9.41 9.25
N GLN A 24 -7.39 -10.06 9.53
CA GLN A 24 -6.15 -9.35 9.88
C GLN A 24 -5.62 -8.52 8.71
N LEU A 25 -5.72 -9.03 7.47
CA LEU A 25 -5.31 -8.31 6.27
C LEU A 25 -6.18 -7.07 6.05
N GLU A 26 -7.51 -7.22 6.12
CA GLU A 26 -8.47 -6.11 6.02
C GLU A 26 -8.20 -5.05 7.08
N ASN A 27 -8.06 -5.46 8.35
CA ASN A 27 -7.78 -4.53 9.45
C ASN A 27 -6.44 -3.80 9.28
N ARG A 28 -5.39 -4.48 8.80
CA ARG A 28 -4.09 -3.84 8.51
C ARG A 28 -4.23 -2.81 7.40
N MET A 29 -4.98 -3.13 6.34
CA MET A 29 -5.23 -2.18 5.27
C MET A 29 -6.01 -0.95 5.78
N MET A 30 -7.14 -1.18 6.46
CA MET A 30 -7.93 -0.10 7.02
C MET A 30 -7.16 0.79 8.01
N ARG A 31 -6.24 0.23 8.80
CA ARG A 31 -5.37 1.02 9.69
C ARG A 31 -4.39 1.92 8.95
N ASN A 32 -3.74 1.43 7.90
CA ASN A 32 -2.79 2.24 7.12
C ASN A 32 -3.49 3.32 6.28
N ALA A 33 -4.75 3.11 5.89
CA ALA A 33 -5.58 4.14 5.25
C ALA A 33 -6.28 5.08 6.25
N ALA A 34 -6.19 4.81 7.55
CA ALA A 34 -6.94 5.55 8.56
C ALA A 34 -6.49 7.01 8.61
N GLY A 35 -7.46 7.93 8.58
CA GLY A 35 -7.18 9.35 8.56
C GLY A 35 -6.79 9.89 7.18
N ILE A 36 -6.88 9.11 6.11
CA ILE A 36 -6.83 9.62 4.74
C ILE A 36 -8.21 9.41 4.13
N ASP A 37 -8.90 10.52 3.84
CA ASP A 37 -10.28 10.45 3.38
C ASP A 37 -10.36 10.20 1.87
N MET A 38 -9.38 10.71 1.12
CA MET A 38 -9.31 10.59 -0.33
C MET A 38 -7.88 10.63 -0.84
N VAL A 39 -7.62 9.91 -1.93
CA VAL A 39 -6.38 9.96 -2.70
C VAL A 39 -6.70 10.52 -4.08
N VAL A 40 -5.91 11.48 -4.53
CA VAL A 40 -6.02 12.07 -5.86
C VAL A 40 -4.75 11.78 -6.65
N GLY A 41 -4.88 11.40 -7.92
CA GLY A 41 -3.74 11.13 -8.79
C GLY A 41 -4.18 11.05 -10.25
N ALA A 42 -3.32 10.55 -11.13
CA ALA A 42 -3.62 10.46 -12.55
C ALA A 42 -4.79 9.50 -12.81
N LYS A 43 -5.57 9.77 -13.88
CA LYS A 43 -6.66 8.90 -14.32
C LYS A 43 -6.16 7.49 -14.64
N GLY A 44 -6.96 6.49 -14.26
CA GLY A 44 -6.60 5.09 -14.40
C GLY A 44 -7.38 4.22 -13.44
N SER A 45 -6.75 3.20 -12.86
CA SER A 45 -7.38 2.32 -11.90
C SER A 45 -7.43 2.95 -10.49
N PRO A 46 -8.62 3.19 -9.89
CA PRO A 46 -8.71 3.73 -8.52
C PRO A 46 -8.03 2.84 -7.49
N ILE A 47 -8.11 1.52 -7.66
CA ILE A 47 -7.45 0.57 -6.76
C ILE A 47 -5.94 0.62 -6.90
N GLN A 48 -5.41 0.77 -8.12
CA GLN A 48 -3.98 0.96 -8.35
C GLN A 48 -3.48 2.26 -7.71
N LEU A 49 -4.25 3.34 -7.81
CA LEU A 49 -3.93 4.61 -7.15
C LEU A 49 -3.82 4.44 -5.62
N ILE A 50 -4.76 3.70 -5.00
CA ILE A 50 -4.71 3.38 -3.57
C ILE A 50 -3.51 2.48 -3.23
N LEU A 51 -3.25 1.43 -4.00
CA LEU A 51 -2.16 0.48 -3.77
C LEU A 51 -0.78 1.12 -3.91
N SER A 52 -0.60 1.98 -4.91
CA SER A 52 0.65 2.72 -5.12
C SER A 52 0.88 3.81 -4.07
N SER A 53 -0.15 4.59 -3.72
CA SER A 53 0.00 5.77 -2.86
C SER A 53 0.00 5.48 -1.35
N LEU A 54 -0.85 4.54 -0.90
CA LEU A 54 -0.99 4.25 0.53
C LEU A 54 -0.16 3.06 0.98
N TYR A 55 -0.07 2.01 0.15
CA TYR A 55 0.56 0.75 0.53
C TYR A 55 1.92 0.53 -0.11
N HIS A 56 2.25 1.34 -1.10
CA HIS A 56 3.47 1.23 -1.90
C HIS A 56 3.66 -0.13 -2.59
N LEU A 57 2.55 -0.78 -2.97
CA LEU A 57 2.54 -2.13 -3.54
C LEU A 57 2.42 -2.17 -5.07
N ASP A 58 2.25 -1.01 -5.71
CA ASP A 58 2.09 -0.90 -7.16
C ASP A 58 2.84 0.32 -7.73
N VAL A 59 2.95 0.40 -9.05
CA VAL A 59 3.38 1.59 -9.77
C VAL A 59 2.24 2.62 -9.81
N PRO A 60 2.57 3.92 -9.80
CA PRO A 60 1.56 4.95 -9.99
C PRO A 60 0.81 4.84 -11.31
N THR A 61 -0.42 5.37 -11.34
CA THR A 61 -1.21 5.46 -12.58
C THR A 61 -0.68 6.52 -13.55
N GLY A 62 0.17 7.43 -13.06
CA GLY A 62 0.76 8.55 -13.78
C GLY A 62 1.01 9.72 -12.82
N ASN A 63 1.37 10.87 -13.38
CA ASN A 63 1.53 12.10 -12.62
C ASN A 63 0.35 13.06 -12.84
N ILE A 64 0.21 14.02 -11.94
CA ILE A 64 -0.74 15.13 -12.01
C ILE A 64 0.01 16.47 -11.96
N PRO A 65 -0.46 17.51 -12.67
CA PRO A 65 0.14 18.83 -12.59
C PRO A 65 0.09 19.38 -11.16
N LEU A 66 1.21 19.93 -10.68
CA LEU A 66 1.30 20.52 -9.34
C LEU A 66 0.28 21.63 -9.15
N ALA A 67 0.07 22.48 -10.16
CA ALA A 67 -0.91 23.56 -10.11
C ALA A 67 -2.35 23.08 -9.86
N GLU A 68 -2.75 21.94 -10.43
CA GLU A 68 -4.07 21.35 -10.15
C GLU A 68 -4.16 20.80 -8.72
N ALA A 69 -3.06 20.20 -8.22
CA ALA A 69 -2.98 19.71 -6.85
C ALA A 69 -3.04 20.86 -5.81
N GLU A 70 -2.37 21.98 -6.08
CA GLU A 70 -2.38 23.18 -5.24
C GLU A 70 -3.75 23.85 -5.24
N SER A 71 -4.40 23.96 -6.40
CA SER A 71 -5.78 24.44 -6.51
C SER A 71 -6.74 23.60 -5.67
N LEU A 72 -6.58 22.28 -5.69
CA LEU A 72 -7.35 21.38 -4.83
C LEU A 72 -7.02 21.57 -3.34
N ALA A 73 -5.75 21.77 -2.99
CA ALA A 73 -5.34 22.02 -1.61
C ALA A 73 -5.98 23.29 -1.02
N ALA A 74 -6.25 24.29 -1.87
CA ALA A 74 -6.93 25.53 -1.51
C ALA A 74 -8.46 25.41 -1.43
N ASP A 75 -9.07 24.28 -1.84
CA ASP A 75 -10.52 24.08 -1.80
C ASP A 75 -11.03 24.16 -0.34
N PRO A 76 -12.09 24.94 -0.03
CA PRO A 76 -12.62 25.10 1.33
C PRO A 76 -13.07 23.79 2.01
N ARG A 77 -13.34 22.74 1.23
CA ARG A 77 -13.72 21.41 1.72
C ARG A 77 -12.52 20.58 2.17
N VAL A 78 -11.31 21.00 1.81
CA VAL A 78 -10.04 20.34 2.18
C VAL A 78 -9.53 20.89 3.51
N LYS A 79 -9.12 19.97 4.40
CA LYS A 79 -8.54 20.31 5.70
C LYS A 79 -7.02 20.37 5.62
N SER A 80 -6.41 19.39 4.98
CA SER A 80 -4.97 19.29 4.78
C SER A 80 -4.67 18.32 3.65
N VAL A 81 -3.50 18.47 3.05
CA VAL A 81 -3.00 17.60 1.99
C VAL A 81 -1.59 17.11 2.29
N MET A 82 -1.23 15.95 1.74
CA MET A 82 0.14 15.42 1.75
C MET A 82 0.51 15.01 0.33
N PRO A 83 1.42 15.73 -0.35
CA PRO A 83 1.85 15.38 -1.70
C PRO A 83 2.73 14.14 -1.68
N LEU A 84 2.69 13.39 -2.77
CA LEU A 84 3.52 12.22 -3.01
C LEU A 84 4.14 12.32 -4.40
N ALA A 85 5.46 12.22 -4.46
CA ALA A 85 6.22 11.98 -5.68
C ALA A 85 6.91 10.62 -5.55
N LEU A 86 6.59 9.70 -6.46
CA LEU A 86 7.10 8.33 -6.50
C LEU A 86 7.84 8.13 -7.82
N GLY A 87 8.93 7.37 -7.80
CA GLY A 87 9.61 7.00 -9.05
C GLY A 87 10.80 6.10 -8.85
N ASP A 88 11.54 6.28 -7.77
CA ASP A 88 12.81 5.56 -7.57
C ASP A 88 12.76 4.63 -6.35
N SER A 89 13.74 3.74 -6.30
CA SER A 89 13.92 2.81 -5.19
C SER A 89 15.40 2.59 -4.89
N PHE A 90 15.71 2.07 -3.71
CA PHE A 90 17.05 1.61 -3.37
C PHE A 90 16.96 0.23 -2.72
N ARG A 91 17.54 -0.77 -3.40
CA ARG A 91 17.59 -2.18 -2.95
C ARG A 91 16.21 -2.71 -2.48
N GLY A 92 15.14 -2.37 -3.21
CA GLY A 92 13.78 -2.82 -2.92
C GLY A 92 13.00 -1.94 -1.94
N PHE A 93 13.58 -0.88 -1.38
CA PHE A 93 12.88 0.13 -0.59
C PHE A 93 12.52 1.33 -1.47
N ARG A 94 11.26 1.76 -1.44
CA ARG A 94 10.80 2.89 -2.27
C ARG A 94 11.27 4.22 -1.68
N ILE A 95 11.70 5.12 -2.56
CA ILE A 95 11.98 6.52 -2.24
C ILE A 95 10.70 7.31 -2.50
N VAL A 96 10.26 8.07 -1.50
CA VAL A 96 8.99 8.79 -1.50
C VAL A 96 9.26 10.26 -1.20
N GLY A 97 9.06 11.11 -2.20
CA GLY A 97 9.03 12.56 -2.05
C GLY A 97 7.72 12.99 -1.40
N THR A 98 7.76 13.66 -0.26
CA THR A 98 6.58 14.12 0.46
C THR A 98 6.91 15.30 1.39
N SER A 99 5.96 15.69 2.24
CA SER A 99 6.14 16.69 3.29
C SER A 99 6.23 16.05 4.68
N HIS A 100 6.75 16.78 5.67
CA HIS A 100 6.85 16.27 7.06
C HIS A 100 5.50 15.86 7.65
N SER A 101 4.41 16.48 7.21
CA SER A 101 3.05 16.12 7.64
C SER A 101 2.66 14.67 7.30
N TYR A 102 3.31 14.04 6.31
CA TYR A 102 3.18 12.61 6.03
C TYR A 102 3.77 11.76 7.15
N VAL A 103 4.94 12.15 7.66
CA VAL A 103 5.58 11.48 8.80
C VAL A 103 4.74 11.63 10.05
N ASP A 104 4.28 12.85 10.34
CA ASP A 104 3.41 13.15 11.48
C ASP A 104 2.11 12.34 11.42
N HIS A 105 1.54 12.19 10.22
CA HIS A 105 0.30 11.44 10.03
C HIS A 105 0.44 9.96 10.46
N TYR A 106 1.59 9.35 10.20
CA TYR A 106 1.89 7.97 10.60
C TYR A 106 2.57 7.86 11.97
N GLY A 107 2.69 8.97 12.72
CA GLY A 107 3.28 8.98 14.06
C GLY A 107 4.79 8.70 14.05
N GLY A 108 5.50 9.12 13.00
CA GLY A 108 6.94 8.93 12.90
C GLY A 108 7.72 9.88 13.81
N ASP A 109 8.33 9.33 14.85
CA ASP A 109 9.30 10.04 15.69
C ASP A 109 10.73 9.76 15.21
N ILE A 110 11.63 10.73 15.39
CA ILE A 110 13.06 10.53 15.11
C ILE A 110 13.71 9.62 16.16
N LEU A 111 14.44 8.61 15.68
CA LEU A 111 15.36 7.80 16.48
C LEU A 111 16.77 8.40 16.50
N ALA A 112 17.26 8.84 15.34
CA ALA A 112 18.57 9.46 15.17
C ALA A 112 18.53 10.53 14.06
N GLY A 113 19.29 11.61 14.22
CA GLY A 113 19.40 12.67 13.23
C GLY A 113 18.17 13.58 13.19
N THR A 114 17.72 13.93 11.98
CA THR A 114 16.56 14.82 11.74
C THR A 114 15.70 14.34 10.57
N LEU A 115 14.54 14.97 10.39
CA LEU A 115 13.87 14.91 9.09
C LEU A 115 14.72 15.63 8.03
N TRP A 116 14.51 15.29 6.76
CA TRP A 116 15.12 15.99 5.63
C TRP A 116 14.74 17.47 5.68
N ASP A 117 15.70 18.35 5.39
CA ASP A 117 15.46 19.81 5.38
C ASP A 117 15.69 20.39 3.98
N VAL A 118 16.77 19.95 3.31
CA VAL A 118 17.11 20.39 1.95
C VAL A 118 16.99 19.26 0.93
N THR A 119 17.10 19.62 -0.35
CA THR A 119 17.07 18.63 -1.44
C THR A 119 18.20 17.61 -1.30
N MET A 120 17.93 16.39 -1.79
CA MET A 120 18.83 15.23 -1.74
C MET A 120 19.14 14.71 -0.33
N GLU A 121 18.39 15.13 0.69
CA GLU A 121 18.42 14.52 2.02
C GLU A 121 17.29 13.52 2.20
N VAL A 122 17.58 12.42 2.91
CA VAL A 122 16.58 11.40 3.21
C VAL A 122 16.53 11.05 4.69
N THR A 123 15.33 10.70 5.12
CA THR A 123 15.09 10.05 6.41
C THR A 123 14.61 8.63 6.17
N LEU A 124 15.28 7.67 6.78
CA LEU A 124 14.95 6.26 6.63
C LEU A 124 13.86 5.84 7.62
N GLY A 125 12.90 5.04 7.14
CA GLY A 125 12.04 4.25 8.00
C GLY A 125 12.83 3.22 8.81
N ALA A 126 12.31 2.81 9.97
CA ALA A 126 13.02 1.93 10.90
C ALA A 126 13.41 0.57 10.29
N VAL A 127 12.54 -0.02 9.46
CA VAL A 127 12.82 -1.29 8.77
C VAL A 127 13.79 -1.08 7.61
N ALA A 128 13.64 0.02 6.85
CA ALA A 128 14.56 0.38 5.78
C ALA A 128 15.99 0.56 6.31
N ALA A 129 16.18 1.33 7.39
CA ALA A 129 17.50 1.54 7.99
C ALA A 129 18.15 0.23 8.45
N ARG A 130 17.39 -0.61 9.17
CA ARG A 130 17.87 -1.89 9.69
C ARG A 130 18.26 -2.86 8.57
N ASP A 131 17.40 -3.05 7.58
CA ASP A 131 17.58 -4.06 6.54
C ASP A 131 18.62 -3.63 5.49
N LEU A 132 18.75 -2.31 5.24
CA LEU A 132 19.80 -1.76 4.38
C LEU A 132 21.16 -1.68 5.08
N GLY A 133 21.18 -1.67 6.42
CA GLY A 133 22.38 -1.49 7.23
C GLY A 133 23.00 -0.09 7.10
N LEU A 134 22.18 0.92 6.79
CA LEU A 134 22.63 2.30 6.60
C LEU A 134 22.35 3.15 7.84
N VAL A 135 23.22 4.13 8.08
CA VAL A 135 23.15 5.05 9.22
C VAL A 135 23.16 6.52 8.77
N VAL A 136 22.92 7.42 9.72
CA VAL A 136 23.03 8.87 9.47
C VAL A 136 24.45 9.21 9.02
N GLY A 137 24.56 9.96 7.92
CA GLY A 137 25.82 10.33 7.26
C GLY A 137 26.13 9.50 6.00
N ASP A 138 25.54 8.32 5.85
CA ASP A 138 25.73 7.50 4.66
C ASP A 138 25.11 8.13 3.41
N GLN A 139 25.60 7.73 2.24
CA GLN A 139 25.07 8.16 0.95
C GLN A 139 24.80 6.96 0.04
N PHE A 140 23.80 7.10 -0.83
CA PHE A 140 23.51 6.09 -1.85
C PHE A 140 22.99 6.72 -3.14
N ILE A 141 23.06 5.96 -4.23
CA ILE A 141 22.53 6.32 -5.55
C ILE A 141 21.21 5.55 -5.73
N PRO A 142 20.11 6.22 -6.12
CA PRO A 142 18.84 5.56 -6.35
C PRO A 142 18.87 4.70 -7.63
N ASN A 143 18.04 3.67 -7.69
CA ASN A 143 17.70 2.95 -8.92
C ASN A 143 16.39 3.52 -9.48
N HIS A 144 16.32 3.68 -10.80
CA HIS A 144 15.07 4.09 -11.45
C HIS A 144 14.01 3.00 -11.41
N GLY A 145 12.81 3.36 -10.97
CA GLY A 145 11.67 2.45 -10.91
C GLY A 145 11.74 1.45 -9.75
N LEU A 146 10.77 0.52 -9.78
CA LEU A 146 10.62 -0.58 -8.82
C LEU A 146 11.24 -1.89 -9.29
N ALA A 147 11.50 -2.00 -10.59
CA ALA A 147 12.24 -3.12 -11.15
C ALA A 147 13.73 -2.81 -11.04
N ASN A 148 14.55 -3.81 -10.71
CA ASN A 148 16.02 -3.73 -10.69
C ASN A 148 16.60 -3.56 -12.11
N ALA A 149 16.15 -2.56 -12.87
CA ALA A 149 16.72 -2.18 -14.14
C ALA A 149 17.81 -1.13 -13.84
N ALA A 150 19.06 -1.57 -13.91
CA ALA A 150 20.22 -0.71 -13.82
C ALA A 150 20.29 0.18 -15.07
N SER A 151 19.64 1.34 -15.04
CA SER A 151 19.91 2.44 -15.97
C SER A 151 20.83 3.45 -15.29
N ASN A 152 22.12 3.31 -15.57
CA ASN A 152 23.23 4.12 -15.03
C ASN A 152 23.23 5.54 -15.62
N HIS A 153 22.40 6.49 -15.16
CA HIS A 153 22.53 7.89 -15.62
C HIS A 153 22.20 8.99 -14.58
N SER A 154 22.03 8.71 -13.29
CA SER A 154 21.88 9.76 -12.27
C SER A 154 23.06 9.78 -11.30
N ASP A 155 23.88 10.83 -11.38
CA ASP A 155 24.98 11.10 -10.42
C ASP A 155 24.45 11.71 -9.10
N HIS A 156 23.13 11.73 -8.93
CA HIS A 156 22.43 12.32 -7.79
C HIS A 156 22.48 11.38 -6.58
N ARG A 157 23.33 11.72 -5.62
CA ARG A 157 23.49 10.98 -4.35
C ARG A 157 22.56 11.53 -3.29
N TYR A 158 21.76 10.65 -2.70
CA TYR A 158 21.01 10.96 -1.49
C TYR A 158 21.92 10.86 -0.27
N ARG A 159 21.80 11.80 0.66
CA ARG A 159 22.45 11.78 1.98
C ARG A 159 21.44 11.43 3.05
N ILE A 160 21.77 10.46 3.89
CA ILE A 160 20.92 10.06 5.02
C ILE A 160 21.15 11.02 6.18
N VAL A 161 20.10 11.72 6.59
CA VAL A 161 20.15 12.69 7.70
C VAL A 161 19.37 12.24 8.93
N GLY A 162 18.54 11.22 8.81
CA GLY A 162 17.84 10.67 9.96
C GLY A 162 17.28 9.26 9.78
N VAL A 163 16.88 8.69 10.90
CA VAL A 163 16.20 7.40 11.00
C VAL A 163 15.02 7.53 11.94
N LEU A 164 13.86 7.03 11.54
CA LEU A 164 12.64 7.01 12.35
C LEU A 164 12.65 5.88 13.38
N LYS A 165 11.95 6.06 14.49
CA LYS A 165 11.55 4.98 15.40
C LYS A 165 10.55 4.06 14.70
N PRO A 166 10.46 2.76 15.08
CA PRO A 166 9.46 1.86 14.53
C PRO A 166 8.03 2.35 14.82
N THR A 167 7.22 2.52 13.78
CA THR A 167 5.82 2.94 13.87
C THR A 167 4.84 1.78 13.70
N GLY A 168 5.28 0.68 13.07
CA GLY A 168 4.40 -0.41 12.66
C GLY A 168 3.50 -0.07 11.46
N THR A 169 3.77 1.05 10.77
CA THR A 169 3.02 1.54 9.61
C THR A 169 3.86 1.43 8.33
N VAL A 170 3.35 1.95 7.22
CA VAL A 170 4.05 1.93 5.93
C VAL A 170 5.37 2.70 5.95
N VAL A 171 5.50 3.76 6.75
CA VAL A 171 6.71 4.61 6.78
C VAL A 171 7.95 3.85 7.22
N ASP A 172 7.80 2.78 8.01
CA ASP A 172 8.92 1.95 8.45
C ASP A 172 9.70 1.34 7.27
N ARG A 173 9.03 1.12 6.13
CA ARG A 173 9.59 0.48 4.93
C ARG A 173 9.86 1.48 3.79
N LEU A 174 9.92 2.77 4.08
CA LEU A 174 10.14 3.82 3.09
C LEU A 174 11.47 4.55 3.33
N ILE A 175 11.98 5.13 2.26
CA ILE A 175 13.01 6.16 2.27
C ILE A 175 12.29 7.47 1.96
N LEU A 176 12.25 8.39 2.92
CA LEU A 176 11.45 9.61 2.81
C LEU A 176 12.34 10.78 2.45
N THR A 177 11.89 11.63 1.52
CA THR A 177 12.62 12.79 1.01
C THR A 177 11.65 13.92 0.68
N SER A 178 12.18 15.08 0.32
CA SER A 178 11.37 16.19 -0.21
C SER A 178 10.85 15.86 -1.62
N VAL A 179 9.71 16.44 -2.00
CA VAL A 179 9.14 16.28 -3.36
C VAL A 179 10.13 16.81 -4.41
N GLU A 180 10.79 17.92 -4.10
CA GLU A 180 11.77 18.59 -4.94
C GLU A 180 13.00 17.71 -5.22
N SER A 181 13.37 16.83 -4.28
CA SER A 181 14.47 15.89 -4.49
C SER A 181 14.15 14.87 -5.59
N VAL A 182 12.89 14.45 -5.69
CA VAL A 182 12.44 13.55 -6.76
C VAL A 182 12.49 14.26 -8.10
N TRP A 183 12.06 15.52 -8.16
CA TRP A 183 12.17 16.37 -9.35
C TRP A 183 13.61 16.54 -9.82
N VAL A 184 14.54 16.83 -8.90
CA VAL A 184 15.98 16.94 -9.21
C VAL A 184 16.50 15.67 -9.86
N VAL A 185 16.15 14.49 -9.33
CA VAL A 185 16.58 13.20 -9.89
C VAL A 185 15.95 12.92 -11.26
N HIS A 186 14.78 13.49 -11.57
CA HIS A 186 14.10 13.37 -12.87
C HIS A 186 14.35 14.55 -13.81
N GLY A 187 15.39 15.34 -13.56
CA GLY A 187 15.87 16.38 -14.48
C GLY A 187 15.16 17.73 -14.37
N TYR A 188 14.31 17.93 -13.37
CA TYR A 188 13.69 19.21 -13.06
C TYR A 188 14.53 19.91 -11.99
N ASN A 189 15.18 21.02 -12.35
CA ASN A 189 16.00 21.78 -11.41
C ASN A 189 15.25 23.03 -10.91
N PRO A 190 14.68 23.01 -9.69
CA PRO A 190 14.00 24.17 -9.12
C PRO A 190 14.91 25.37 -8.83
N MET A 191 16.24 25.22 -8.91
CA MET A 191 17.18 26.34 -8.77
C MET A 191 17.41 27.13 -10.06
N ASN A 192 17.02 26.61 -11.24
CA ASN A 192 17.29 27.29 -12.51
C ASN A 192 16.20 28.32 -12.90
N GLU A 193 15.06 28.36 -12.22
CA GLU A 193 13.97 29.32 -12.52
C GLU A 193 14.24 30.73 -11.97
N MET A 194 15.30 30.94 -11.18
CA MET A 194 15.69 32.28 -10.68
C MET A 194 16.73 32.99 -11.56
N GLN A 195 17.13 32.44 -12.71
CA GLN A 195 18.17 33.00 -13.59
C GLN A 195 17.79 33.09 -15.06
N ILE A 196 16.53 33.41 -15.38
CA ILE A 196 16.16 33.85 -16.73
C ILE A 196 16.21 35.38 -16.78
N GLU A 197 17.42 35.93 -16.73
CA GLU A 197 17.69 37.25 -17.30
C GLU A 197 19.06 37.22 -17.98
N ASN A 198 19.01 37.37 -19.30
CA ASN A 198 20.10 37.78 -20.20
C ASN A 198 21.23 36.77 -20.46
N HIS A 199 21.09 36.00 -21.55
CA HIS A 199 22.19 35.85 -22.51
C HIS A 199 21.63 35.69 -23.93
N ALA A 200 21.70 36.79 -24.69
CA ALA A 200 21.77 36.74 -26.14
C ALA A 200 23.17 36.27 -26.52
N ASP A 201 23.29 35.31 -27.43
CA ASP A 201 24.26 35.33 -28.53
C ASP A 201 24.01 34.21 -29.54
N GLU A 202 24.23 34.57 -30.80
CA GLU A 202 23.95 33.86 -32.05
C GLU A 202 24.88 32.66 -32.30
N HIS A 203 24.38 31.58 -32.92
CA HIS A 203 24.87 31.03 -34.22
C HIS A 203 24.17 29.71 -34.65
N ASN A 204 23.39 29.80 -35.73
CA ASN A 204 23.16 28.89 -36.88
C ASN A 204 23.74 27.44 -36.89
N THR A 205 22.92 26.38 -37.09
CA THR A 205 22.49 25.84 -38.42
C THR A 205 21.73 24.49 -38.35
N VAL A 206 20.66 24.39 -39.18
CA VAL A 206 19.93 23.26 -39.81
C VAL A 206 18.91 22.40 -39.02
N GLU A 207 17.66 22.85 -39.17
CA GLU A 207 16.37 22.15 -39.36
C GLU A 207 16.27 20.62 -39.20
N ASP A 208 15.53 20.21 -38.17
CA ASP A 208 14.42 19.26 -38.29
C ASP A 208 13.25 19.78 -37.45
N HIS A 209 12.08 19.91 -38.07
CA HIS A 209 10.86 20.43 -37.44
C HIS A 209 10.26 19.42 -36.47
N GLU A 210 10.32 19.69 -35.16
CA GLU A 210 9.21 19.43 -34.24
C GLU A 210 9.08 20.60 -33.27
N GLY A 211 7.85 21.09 -33.10
CA GLY A 211 7.54 22.34 -32.43
C GLY A 211 8.17 22.44 -31.04
N SER A 212 9.03 23.43 -30.88
CA SER A 212 9.44 23.93 -29.57
C SER A 212 8.23 24.64 -28.95
N GLU A 213 7.32 23.87 -28.38
CA GLU A 213 6.52 24.38 -27.27
C GLU A 213 7.53 24.79 -26.19
N GLU A 214 7.50 26.05 -25.79
CA GLU A 214 8.02 26.47 -24.49
C GLU A 214 7.42 25.51 -23.46
N LYS A 215 8.18 24.47 -23.08
CA LYS A 215 7.81 23.65 -21.92
C LYS A 215 7.98 24.57 -20.72
N GLU A 216 6.94 25.31 -20.38
CA GLU A 216 6.69 25.69 -19.00
C GLU A 216 6.92 24.40 -18.20
N THR A 217 8.01 24.37 -17.43
CA THR A 217 8.43 23.24 -16.60
C THR A 217 7.40 23.04 -15.52
N THR A 218 6.26 22.47 -15.90
CA THR A 218 5.14 22.26 -14.98
C THR A 218 5.56 21.11 -14.09
N TYR A 219 5.91 21.43 -12.84
CA TYR A 219 6.19 20.42 -11.84
C TYR A 219 4.98 19.47 -11.71
N GLU A 220 5.27 18.19 -11.53
CA GLU A 220 4.23 17.18 -11.38
C GLU A 220 4.44 16.37 -10.10
N ILE A 221 3.34 15.94 -9.51
CA ILE A 221 3.37 14.98 -8.41
C ILE A 221 2.62 13.73 -8.81
N THR A 222 2.92 12.62 -8.14
CA THR A 222 2.29 11.35 -8.43
C THR A 222 0.88 11.25 -7.84
N ALA A 223 0.72 11.72 -6.59
CA ALA A 223 -0.55 11.69 -5.89
C ALA A 223 -0.63 12.76 -4.81
N LEU A 224 -1.85 13.07 -4.38
CA LEU A 224 -2.18 13.95 -3.28
C LEU A 224 -3.11 13.23 -2.31
N LEU A 225 -2.65 13.05 -1.07
CA LEU A 225 -3.49 12.51 -0.01
C LEU A 225 -4.27 13.64 0.64
N VAL A 226 -5.57 13.47 0.81
CA VAL A 226 -6.49 14.54 1.21
C VAL A 226 -7.25 14.14 2.48
N LYS A 227 -7.26 15.05 3.46
CA LYS A 227 -8.17 15.05 4.60
C LYS A 227 -9.28 16.05 4.37
N PHE A 228 -10.51 15.69 4.64
CA PHE A 228 -11.66 16.56 4.50
C PHE A 228 -11.89 17.41 5.73
N ARG A 229 -12.46 18.60 5.50
CA ARG A 229 -12.91 19.51 6.55
C ARG A 229 -14.31 19.14 7.04
N SER A 230 -15.13 18.53 6.19
CA SER A 230 -16.52 18.19 6.50
C SER A 230 -17.00 16.92 5.78
N PRO A 231 -17.96 16.17 6.36
CA PRO A 231 -18.45 14.92 5.76
C PRO A 231 -19.09 15.07 4.37
N ILE A 232 -19.64 16.25 4.03
CA ILE A 232 -20.23 16.51 2.71
C ILE A 232 -19.17 16.46 1.58
N ALA A 233 -17.88 16.62 1.92
CA ALA A 233 -16.78 16.49 0.97
C ALA A 233 -16.65 15.06 0.41
N LEU A 234 -17.00 14.03 1.20
CA LEU A 234 -16.92 12.61 0.79
C LEU A 234 -17.73 12.30 -0.48
N VAL A 235 -18.80 13.06 -0.73
CA VAL A 235 -19.68 12.84 -1.89
C VAL A 235 -19.40 13.87 -2.99
N SER A 236 -19.25 15.14 -2.61
CA SER A 236 -19.18 16.23 -3.59
C SER A 236 -17.81 16.37 -4.25
N LEU A 237 -16.72 16.19 -3.49
CA LEU A 237 -15.37 16.49 -3.97
C LEU A 237 -14.82 15.40 -4.92
N PRO A 238 -14.95 14.09 -4.63
CA PRO A 238 -14.52 13.06 -5.58
C PRO A 238 -15.26 13.16 -6.92
N ARG A 239 -16.57 13.43 -6.90
CA ARG A 239 -17.37 13.59 -8.12
C ARG A 239 -16.93 14.82 -8.91
N PHE A 240 -16.62 15.93 -8.24
CA PHE A 240 -16.09 17.13 -8.89
C PHE A 240 -14.75 16.84 -9.58
N ILE A 241 -13.78 16.27 -8.85
CA ILE A 241 -12.46 15.93 -9.38
C ILE A 241 -12.59 15.03 -10.61
N ASN A 242 -13.28 13.89 -10.46
CA ASN A 242 -13.41 12.89 -11.52
C ASN A 242 -14.11 13.41 -12.79
N ALA A 243 -15.00 14.42 -12.66
CA ALA A 243 -15.78 14.93 -13.78
C ALA A 243 -15.25 16.25 -14.38
N ARG A 244 -14.48 17.02 -13.64
CA ARG A 244 -14.09 18.40 -14.02
C ARG A 244 -12.59 18.63 -14.16
N THR A 245 -11.76 17.69 -13.72
CA THR A 245 -10.29 17.84 -13.74
C THR A 245 -9.64 16.77 -14.61
N SER A 246 -8.35 16.93 -14.87
CA SER A 246 -7.52 15.88 -15.49
C SER A 246 -7.24 14.71 -14.53
N MET A 247 -7.43 14.94 -13.23
CA MET A 247 -7.13 14.02 -12.14
C MET A 247 -8.27 13.03 -11.84
N GLN A 248 -7.97 12.06 -10.98
CA GLN A 248 -8.88 11.07 -10.45
C GLN A 248 -8.83 11.03 -8.92
N ALA A 249 -10.00 10.98 -8.29
CA ALA A 249 -10.19 10.82 -6.87
C ALA A 249 -10.68 9.40 -6.53
N ALA A 250 -10.00 8.76 -5.58
CA ALA A 250 -10.33 7.47 -5.02
C ALA A 250 -10.53 7.56 -3.50
N LEU A 251 -11.54 6.88 -2.97
CA LEU A 251 -11.83 6.83 -1.54
C LEU A 251 -11.26 5.53 -0.95
N PRO A 252 -10.26 5.58 -0.04
CA PRO A 252 -9.58 4.38 0.44
C PRO A 252 -10.52 3.34 1.03
N GLY A 253 -11.46 3.73 1.89
CA GLY A 253 -12.40 2.79 2.52
C GLY A 253 -13.28 2.07 1.49
N TYR A 254 -13.70 2.74 0.42
CA TYR A 254 -14.50 2.14 -0.64
C TYR A 254 -13.68 1.18 -1.50
N GLU A 255 -12.47 1.59 -1.92
CA GLU A 255 -11.61 0.75 -2.76
C GLU A 255 -11.04 -0.47 -2.00
N ILE A 256 -10.71 -0.32 -0.71
CA ILE A 256 -10.32 -1.45 0.14
C ILE A 256 -11.48 -2.43 0.31
N SER A 257 -12.71 -1.93 0.55
CA SER A 257 -13.89 -2.79 0.63
C SER A 257 -14.13 -3.54 -0.68
N ARG A 258 -13.91 -2.89 -1.83
CA ARG A 258 -14.00 -3.52 -3.15
C ARG A 258 -12.93 -4.61 -3.32
N LEU A 259 -11.69 -4.34 -2.90
CA LEU A 259 -10.60 -5.33 -2.92
C LEU A 259 -10.93 -6.55 -2.03
N MET A 260 -11.40 -6.31 -0.81
CA MET A 260 -11.72 -7.39 0.14
C MET A 260 -12.90 -8.24 -0.33
N LYS A 261 -13.85 -7.69 -1.09
CA LYS A 261 -14.89 -8.51 -1.76
C LYS A 261 -14.30 -9.48 -2.78
N LEU A 262 -13.28 -9.07 -3.53
CA LEU A 262 -12.59 -9.95 -4.49
C LEU A 262 -11.81 -11.06 -3.76
N VAL A 263 -11.13 -10.72 -2.67
CA VAL A 263 -10.45 -11.71 -1.82
C VAL A 263 -11.45 -12.67 -1.16
N GLY A 264 -12.59 -12.14 -0.71
CA GLY A 264 -13.67 -12.89 -0.08
C GLY A 264 -14.20 -14.01 -0.97
N PHE A 265 -14.35 -13.75 -2.27
CA PHE A 265 -14.74 -14.79 -3.24
C PHE A 265 -13.76 -15.99 -3.25
N GLY A 266 -12.45 -15.71 -3.18
CA GLY A 266 -11.43 -16.77 -3.07
C GLY A 266 -11.54 -17.53 -1.74
N VAL A 267 -11.71 -16.80 -0.63
CA VAL A 267 -11.88 -17.39 0.71
C VAL A 267 -13.12 -18.28 0.78
N ASP A 268 -14.22 -17.89 0.13
CA ASP A 268 -15.45 -18.68 0.12
C ASP A 268 -15.29 -20.01 -0.63
N GLY A 269 -14.51 -20.03 -1.72
CA GLY A 269 -14.13 -21.28 -2.39
C GLY A 269 -13.33 -22.23 -1.47
N PHE A 270 -12.33 -21.71 -0.76
CA PHE A 270 -11.58 -22.50 0.22
C PHE A 270 -12.44 -22.97 1.39
N ARG A 271 -13.38 -22.15 1.87
CA ARG A 271 -14.34 -22.54 2.91
C ARG A 271 -15.24 -23.69 2.45
N ALA A 272 -15.73 -23.66 1.21
CA ALA A 272 -16.51 -24.76 0.64
C ALA A 272 -15.71 -26.05 0.59
N PHE A 273 -14.47 -26.01 0.08
CA PHE A 273 -13.58 -27.17 0.03
C PHE A 273 -13.29 -27.73 1.43
N ALA A 274 -12.96 -26.88 2.39
CA ALA A 274 -12.73 -27.31 3.77
C ALA A 274 -14.01 -27.86 4.42
N GLY A 275 -15.18 -27.33 4.06
CA GLY A 275 -16.47 -27.89 4.44
C GLY A 275 -16.67 -29.32 3.96
N VAL A 276 -16.28 -29.64 2.72
CA VAL A 276 -16.31 -31.01 2.19
C VAL A 276 -15.38 -31.94 2.98
N LEU A 277 -14.20 -31.48 3.37
CA LEU A 277 -13.28 -32.26 4.22
C LEU A 277 -13.88 -32.55 5.60
N VAL A 278 -14.49 -31.53 6.22
CA VAL A 278 -15.17 -31.66 7.52
C VAL A 278 -16.32 -32.66 7.44
N VAL A 279 -17.16 -32.59 6.40
CA VAL A 279 -18.27 -33.52 6.18
C VAL A 279 -17.75 -34.95 5.94
N SER A 280 -16.70 -35.10 5.13
CA SER A 280 -16.09 -36.40 4.85
C SER A 280 -15.50 -37.04 6.11
N ALA A 281 -14.83 -36.24 6.94
CA ALA A 281 -14.32 -36.67 8.24
C ALA A 281 -15.46 -37.06 9.20
N ALA A 282 -16.54 -36.28 9.24
CA ALA A 282 -17.71 -36.58 10.06
C ALA A 282 -18.40 -37.90 9.65
N LEU A 283 -18.57 -38.12 8.34
CA LEU A 283 -19.07 -39.39 7.80
C LEU A 283 -18.13 -40.56 8.14
N GLY A 284 -16.82 -40.36 8.01
CA GLY A 284 -15.83 -41.35 8.40
C GLY A 284 -15.89 -41.70 9.89
N ILE A 285 -16.05 -40.71 10.77
CA ILE A 285 -16.26 -40.93 12.21
C ILE A 285 -17.54 -41.74 12.41
N PHE A 286 -18.64 -41.35 11.77
CA PHE A 286 -19.91 -42.05 11.86
C PHE A 286 -19.79 -43.51 11.43
N THR A 287 -19.18 -43.81 10.28
CA THR A 287 -18.95 -45.19 9.82
C THR A 287 -18.10 -45.98 10.81
N THR A 288 -17.03 -45.38 11.36
CA THR A 288 -16.21 -46.06 12.36
C THR A 288 -16.97 -46.34 13.66
N LEU A 289 -17.80 -45.40 14.11
CA LEU A 289 -18.63 -45.57 15.30
C LEU A 289 -19.72 -46.62 15.09
N TYR A 290 -20.36 -46.60 13.91
CA TYR A 290 -21.38 -47.56 13.52
C TYR A 290 -20.81 -48.98 13.47
N ASN A 291 -19.65 -49.18 12.84
CA ASN A 291 -19.00 -50.48 12.80
C ASN A 291 -18.61 -50.96 14.20
N ALA A 292 -18.05 -50.09 15.05
CA ALA A 292 -17.72 -50.43 16.44
C ALA A 292 -18.96 -50.82 17.27
N LEU A 293 -20.09 -50.13 17.07
CA LEU A 293 -21.37 -50.49 17.70
C LEU A 293 -21.94 -51.79 17.13
N SER A 294 -21.79 -52.01 15.83
CA SER A 294 -22.26 -53.22 15.14
C SER A 294 -21.50 -54.45 15.62
N GLU A 295 -20.18 -54.37 15.78
CA GLU A 295 -19.35 -55.44 16.37
C GLU A 295 -19.77 -55.75 17.81
N ARG A 296 -20.11 -54.73 18.60
CA ARG A 296 -20.59 -54.88 19.98
C ARG A 296 -22.05 -55.29 20.12
N ARG A 297 -22.78 -55.54 19.02
CA ARG A 297 -24.22 -55.91 19.11
C ARG A 297 -24.46 -57.16 19.94
N TYR A 298 -23.59 -58.16 19.84
CA TYR A 298 -23.70 -59.39 20.63
C TYR A 298 -23.51 -59.11 22.13
N ASP A 299 -22.48 -58.36 22.48
CA ASP A 299 -22.22 -57.96 23.87
C ASP A 299 -23.40 -57.17 24.46
N ILE A 300 -23.96 -56.23 23.68
CA ILE A 300 -25.15 -55.46 24.07
C ILE A 300 -26.37 -56.36 24.28
N ALA A 301 -26.54 -57.42 23.46
CA ALA A 301 -27.62 -58.38 23.63
C ALA A 301 -27.47 -59.21 24.93
N VAL A 302 -26.25 -59.63 25.27
CA VAL A 302 -25.96 -60.33 26.53
C VAL A 302 -26.24 -59.43 27.74
N PHE A 303 -25.80 -58.17 27.70
CA PHE A 303 -26.09 -57.22 28.78
C PHE A 303 -27.60 -56.97 28.95
N ARG A 304 -28.36 -56.90 27.86
CA ARG A 304 -29.83 -56.79 27.92
C ARG A 304 -30.48 -58.04 28.50
N ALA A 305 -29.98 -59.24 28.19
CA ALA A 305 -30.48 -60.48 28.78
C ALA A 305 -30.21 -60.55 30.30
N LEU A 306 -29.14 -59.90 30.78
CA LEU A 306 -28.80 -59.78 32.20
C LEU A 306 -29.52 -58.62 32.93
N GLY A 307 -30.42 -57.90 32.26
CA GLY A 307 -31.27 -56.88 32.87
C GLY A 307 -30.85 -55.42 32.64
N ALA A 308 -29.89 -55.14 31.76
CA ALA A 308 -29.55 -53.76 31.39
C ALA A 308 -30.69 -53.09 30.59
N SER A 309 -31.08 -51.87 30.98
CA SER A 309 -32.15 -51.09 30.32
C SER A 309 -31.65 -50.36 29.07
N GLN A 310 -32.55 -49.98 28.15
CA GLN A 310 -32.18 -49.36 26.86
C GLN A 310 -31.32 -48.08 26.94
N GLY A 311 -31.32 -47.37 28.07
CA GLY A 311 -30.56 -46.12 28.26
C GLY A 311 -29.19 -46.30 28.93
N ARG A 312 -28.79 -47.52 29.28
CA ARG A 312 -27.51 -47.84 29.93
C ARG A 312 -26.71 -48.85 29.14
#